data_AF-A0A7Y1TJT7-F1
#
_entry.id   AF-A0A7Y1TJT7-F1
#
_cell.length_a   1.000
_cell.length_b   1.000
_cell.length_c   1.000
_cell.angle_alpha   90.00
_cell.angle_beta   90.00
_cell.angle_gamma   90.00
#
_symmetry.space_group_name_H-M   'P 1'
#
loop_
_entity.id
_entity.type
_entity.pdbx_description
1 polymer ?
#
loop_
_entity_poly.entity_id
_entity_poly.type
_entity_poly.pdbx_seq_one_letter_code
_entity_poly.pdbx_strand_id
1 'polypeptide(L)'
;LQALGEDIFRYFGLGCRSVSKLFVPEGYDFKAFFEAIETYLYLKDHHKYHNNYDYNKAVYLMSEFKFLDNGFLLLKPDEAFASPIGTLFYETYSSKNALVEKLIAQADKIQCVVAEGITPEEVAFGHTQKPSLTDYADGVDTVEFLLKT
;
A
#
# COMPACT_ATOMS: atom_id res chain seq x y z
N LEU A 1 -7.08 2.90 11.75
CA LEU A 1 -5.83 2.68 10.97
C LEU A 1 -5.17 1.32 11.22
N GLN A 2 -5.40 0.64 12.35
CA GLN A 2 -4.83 -0.70 12.58
C GLN A 2 -5.15 -1.69 11.44
N ALA A 3 -6.38 -1.65 10.90
CA ALA A 3 -6.78 -2.46 9.75
C ALA A 3 -5.96 -2.19 8.47
N LEU A 4 -5.46 -0.97 8.26
CA LEU A 4 -4.54 -0.67 7.16
C LEU A 4 -3.20 -1.40 7.32
N GLY A 5 -2.75 -1.60 8.56
CA GLY A 5 -1.58 -2.42 8.85
C GLY A 5 -1.74 -3.85 8.31
N GLU A 6 -2.94 -4.41 8.36
CA GLU A 6 -3.21 -5.74 7.77
C GLU A 6 -3.04 -5.73 6.26
N ASP A 7 -3.51 -4.68 5.58
CA ASP A 7 -3.37 -4.56 4.12
C ASP A 7 -1.90 -4.35 3.68
N ILE A 8 -1.07 -3.75 4.53
CA ILE A 8 0.36 -3.51 4.28
C ILE A 8 1.20 -4.75 4.61
N PHE A 9 1.01 -5.34 5.78
CA PHE A 9 1.95 -6.30 6.37
C PHE A 9 1.54 -7.76 6.22
N ARG A 10 0.30 -8.06 5.83
CA ARG A 10 -0.10 -9.44 5.60
C ARG A 10 0.80 -10.07 4.53
N TYR A 11 1.25 -11.29 4.80
CA TYR A 11 2.27 -11.98 4.01
C TYR A 11 3.56 -11.15 3.82
N PHE A 12 3.92 -10.31 4.80
CA PHE A 12 5.10 -9.45 4.78
C PHE A 12 5.10 -8.41 3.65
N GLY A 13 3.93 -8.07 3.11
CA GLY A 13 3.79 -7.17 1.95
C GLY A 13 4.03 -7.85 0.60
N LEU A 14 4.13 -9.19 0.57
CA LEU A 14 4.34 -9.97 -0.66
C LEU A 14 3.04 -10.43 -1.34
N GLY A 15 1.87 -10.12 -0.78
CA GLY A 15 0.60 -10.45 -1.42
C GLY A 15 0.37 -9.55 -2.64
N CYS A 16 -0.32 -10.06 -3.67
CA CYS A 16 -0.61 -9.30 -4.89
C CYS A 16 -1.34 -7.98 -4.59
N ARG A 17 -2.35 -8.02 -3.72
CA ARG A 17 -3.13 -6.85 -3.30
C ARG A 17 -2.58 -6.16 -2.03
N SER A 18 -1.27 -6.20 -1.79
CA SER A 18 -0.70 -5.52 -0.61
C SER A 18 -0.67 -4.01 -0.84
N VAL A 19 -0.95 -3.24 0.20
CA VAL A 19 -0.81 -1.77 0.13
C VAL A 19 0.66 -1.41 0.22
N SER A 20 1.18 -0.88 -0.87
CA SER A 20 2.58 -0.48 -1.05
C SER A 20 2.76 1.03 -1.23
N LYS A 21 1.64 1.78 -1.34
CA LYS A 21 1.65 3.24 -1.42
C LYS A 21 0.47 3.87 -0.69
N LEU A 22 0.74 4.99 0.00
CA LEU A 22 -0.25 5.85 0.61
C LEU A 22 -0.40 7.17 -0.15
N PHE A 23 -1.64 7.63 -0.31
CA PHE A 23 -1.93 9.00 -0.70
C PHE A 23 -2.48 9.74 0.49
N VAL A 24 -1.83 10.84 0.89
CA VAL A 24 -2.20 11.63 2.09
C VAL A 24 -2.38 13.11 1.72
N PRO A 25 -3.19 13.89 2.44
CA PRO A 25 -3.25 15.34 2.19
C PRO A 25 -1.91 16.02 2.50
N GLU A 26 -1.65 17.16 1.87
CA GLU A 26 -0.50 18.00 2.23
C GLU A 26 -0.51 18.35 3.73
N GLY A 27 0.64 18.22 4.39
CA GLY A 27 0.78 18.47 5.83
C GLY A 27 0.27 17.35 6.74
N TYR A 28 -0.03 16.16 6.21
CA TYR A 28 -0.44 15.01 7.03
C TYR A 28 0.62 14.58 8.06
N ASP A 29 0.19 14.39 9.31
CA ASP A 29 1.03 13.88 10.40
C ASP A 29 0.92 12.34 10.48
N PHE A 30 2.03 11.66 10.24
CA PHE A 30 2.13 10.19 10.28
C PHE A 30 2.20 9.60 11.70
N LYS A 31 2.18 10.40 12.76
CA LYS A 31 2.21 9.89 14.13
C LYS A 31 1.10 8.86 14.40
N ALA A 32 -0.15 9.20 14.09
CA ALA A 32 -1.28 8.30 14.29
C ALA A 32 -1.21 7.04 13.41
N PHE A 33 -0.59 7.14 12.24
CA PHE A 33 -0.31 5.98 11.39
C PHE A 33 0.72 5.05 12.05
N PHE A 34 1.84 5.59 12.52
CA PHE A 34 2.88 4.80 13.18
C PHE A 34 2.37 4.11 14.45
N GLU A 35 1.65 4.83 15.31
CA GLU A 35 1.01 4.26 16.51
C GLU A 35 0.07 3.10 16.15
N ALA A 36 -0.72 3.25 15.07
CA ALA A 36 -1.67 2.23 14.65
C ALA A 36 -1.01 0.95 14.11
N ILE A 37 0.22 1.03 13.57
CA ILE A 37 0.94 -0.13 13.03
C ILE A 37 1.90 -0.76 14.04
N GLU A 38 2.03 -0.24 15.26
CA GLU A 38 2.89 -0.82 16.31
C GLU A 38 2.56 -2.28 16.63
N THR A 39 1.33 -2.73 16.38
CA THR A 39 0.96 -4.15 16.52
C THR A 39 1.78 -5.09 15.63
N TYR A 40 2.45 -4.55 14.61
CA TYR A 40 3.34 -5.28 13.69
C TYR A 40 4.82 -5.18 14.07
N LEU A 41 5.16 -4.65 15.25
CA LEU A 41 6.55 -4.53 15.73
C LEU A 41 7.32 -5.86 15.73
N TYR A 42 6.62 -7.00 15.89
CA TYR A 42 7.20 -8.34 15.82
C TYR A 42 7.93 -8.63 14.49
N LEU A 43 7.64 -7.87 13.42
CA LEU A 43 8.33 -7.98 12.13
C LEU A 43 9.83 -7.65 12.24
N LYS A 44 10.22 -6.85 13.23
CA LYS A 44 11.63 -6.57 13.54
C LYS A 44 12.41 -7.84 13.86
N ASP A 45 11.78 -8.79 14.54
CA ASP A 45 12.41 -10.05 14.94
C ASP A 45 12.35 -11.11 13.83
N HIS A 46 11.61 -10.86 12.74
CA HIS A 46 11.53 -11.76 11.60
C HIS A 46 12.72 -11.54 10.65
N HIS A 47 13.74 -12.38 10.78
CA HIS A 47 15.04 -12.25 10.12
C HIS A 47 14.97 -11.90 8.62
N LYS A 48 14.15 -12.61 7.82
CA LYS A 48 14.04 -12.31 6.36
C LYS A 48 13.44 -10.93 6.07
N TYR A 49 12.47 -10.51 6.87
CA TYR A 49 11.82 -9.21 6.69
C TYR A 49 12.79 -8.10 7.11
N HIS A 50 13.39 -8.25 8.29
CA HIS A 50 14.34 -7.29 8.82
C HIS A 50 15.55 -7.09 7.90
N ASN A 51 16.06 -8.15 7.27
CA ASN A 51 17.15 -8.03 6.29
C ASN A 51 16.77 -7.18 5.07
N ASN A 52 15.52 -7.27 4.59
CA ASN A 52 15.07 -6.41 3.49
C ASN A 52 14.93 -4.95 3.94
N TYR A 53 14.37 -4.74 5.14
CA TYR A 53 14.29 -3.42 5.74
C TYR A 53 15.68 -2.76 5.88
N ASP A 54 16.67 -3.47 6.45
CA ASP A 54 18.03 -2.96 6.64
C ASP A 54 18.73 -2.67 5.31
N TYR A 55 18.56 -3.56 4.32
CA TYR A 55 19.08 -3.35 2.98
C TYR A 55 18.51 -2.07 2.36
N ASN A 56 17.18 -1.91 2.35
CA ASN A 56 16.54 -0.72 1.77
C ASN A 56 16.91 0.56 2.53
N LYS A 57 17.01 0.48 3.87
CA LYS A 57 17.48 1.59 4.71
C LYS A 57 18.88 2.03 4.31
N ALA A 58 19.81 1.08 4.16
CA ALA A 58 21.17 1.38 3.73
C ALA A 58 21.19 2.03 2.34
N VAL A 59 20.44 1.49 1.38
CA VAL A 59 20.34 2.05 0.02
C VAL A 59 19.82 3.49 0.05
N TYR A 60 18.79 3.77 0.83
CA TYR A 60 18.19 5.10 0.92
C TYR A 60 19.09 6.11 1.64
N LEU A 61 19.79 5.70 2.70
CA LEU A 61 20.79 6.54 3.36
C LEU A 61 21.96 6.89 2.44
N MET A 62 22.50 5.91 1.70
CA MET A 62 23.60 6.13 0.75
C MET A 62 23.21 7.05 -0.42
N SER A 63 21.92 7.05 -0.78
CA SER A 63 21.39 7.86 -1.88
C SER A 63 20.82 9.21 -1.40
N GLU A 64 21.02 9.56 -0.12
CA GLU A 64 20.51 10.79 0.50
C GLU A 64 18.98 10.99 0.36
N PHE A 65 18.23 9.89 0.23
CA PHE A 65 16.78 9.96 0.19
C PHE A 65 16.22 10.27 1.57
N LYS A 66 15.24 11.17 1.62
CA LYS A 66 14.46 11.43 2.83
C LYS A 66 13.43 10.32 3.03
N PHE A 67 13.30 9.84 4.25
CA PHE A 67 12.26 8.89 4.67
C PHE A 67 12.00 9.04 6.17
N LEU A 68 10.83 8.62 6.62
CA LEU A 68 10.54 8.39 8.04
C LEU A 68 10.82 6.93 8.37
N ASP A 69 11.18 6.67 9.63
CA ASP A 69 11.62 5.35 10.07
C ASP A 69 11.07 5.08 11.48
N ASN A 70 10.44 3.92 11.67
CA ASN A 70 9.95 3.45 12.97
C ASN A 70 10.62 2.15 13.45
N GLY A 71 11.70 1.71 12.80
CA GLY A 71 12.50 0.54 13.17
C GLY A 71 12.11 -0.78 12.50
N PHE A 72 11.01 -0.82 11.76
CA PHE A 72 10.62 -1.98 10.92
C PHE A 72 9.97 -1.58 9.60
N LEU A 73 9.53 -0.33 9.44
CA LEU A 73 9.00 0.22 8.20
C LEU A 73 9.68 1.56 7.88
N LEU A 74 10.12 1.69 6.64
CA LEU A 74 10.57 2.95 6.05
C LEU A 74 9.41 3.60 5.29
N LEU A 75 9.08 4.84 5.59
CA LEU A 75 8.07 5.60 4.85
C LEU A 75 8.76 6.64 3.97
N LYS A 76 8.77 6.42 2.65
CA LYS A 76 9.55 7.21 1.70
C LYS A 76 8.63 7.97 0.72
N PRO A 77 8.86 9.27 0.46
CA PRO A 77 8.20 9.97 -0.64
C PRO A 77 8.65 9.36 -1.97
N ASP A 78 7.71 8.88 -2.77
CA ASP A 78 7.99 8.29 -4.07
C ASP A 78 6.75 8.30 -4.98
N GLU A 79 6.94 8.50 -6.28
CA GLU A 79 5.88 8.46 -7.28
C GLU A 79 5.54 7.02 -7.72
N ALA A 80 6.48 6.08 -7.58
CA ALA A 80 6.26 4.67 -7.90
C ALA A 80 5.13 4.06 -7.05
N PHE A 81 4.37 3.12 -7.62
CA PHE A 81 3.29 2.43 -6.91
C PHE A 81 3.78 1.26 -6.05
N ALA A 82 4.82 0.55 -6.50
CA ALA A 82 5.32 -0.64 -5.83
C ALA A 82 6.51 -0.30 -4.94
N SER A 83 6.35 -0.49 -3.63
CA SER A 83 7.41 -0.34 -2.64
C SER A 83 8.12 -1.68 -2.35
N PRO A 84 9.42 -1.66 -2.06
CA PRO A 84 10.13 -2.84 -1.56
C PRO A 84 9.64 -3.29 -0.17
N ILE A 85 9.92 -4.55 0.19
CA ILE A 85 9.65 -5.08 1.54
C ILE A 85 10.34 -4.22 2.60
N GLY A 86 9.63 -3.91 3.69
CA GLY A 86 10.14 -3.03 4.74
C GLY A 86 10.06 -1.54 4.37
N THR A 87 9.47 -1.20 3.23
CA THR A 87 9.24 0.17 2.77
C THR A 87 7.79 0.36 2.38
N LEU A 88 7.26 1.54 2.65
CA LEU A 88 5.97 2.01 2.16
C LEU A 88 6.18 3.36 1.47
N PHE A 89 5.68 3.50 0.26
CA PHE A 89 5.75 4.78 -0.44
C PHE A 89 4.60 5.69 -0.03
N TYR A 90 4.82 6.99 -0.12
CA TYR A 90 3.73 7.94 0.00
C TYR A 90 3.86 9.11 -0.94
N GLU A 91 2.72 9.72 -1.24
CA GLU A 91 2.63 10.95 -2.00
C GLU A 91 1.54 11.84 -1.42
N THR A 92 1.76 13.15 -1.47
CA THR A 92 0.79 14.13 -0.99
C THR A 92 -0.14 14.61 -2.11
N TYR A 93 -1.39 14.88 -1.80
CA TYR A 93 -2.35 15.50 -2.72
C TYR A 93 -2.94 16.80 -2.16
N SER A 94 -3.24 17.74 -3.05
CA SER A 94 -3.83 19.04 -2.73
C SER A 94 -5.37 19.02 -2.68
N SER A 95 -6.00 18.14 -3.46
CA SER A 95 -7.45 17.95 -3.46
C SER A 95 -7.84 16.50 -3.76
N LYS A 96 -9.00 16.07 -3.24
CA LYS A 96 -9.54 14.73 -3.52
C LYS A 96 -9.81 14.52 -5.02
N ASN A 97 -10.26 15.55 -5.73
CA ASN A 97 -10.53 15.46 -7.16
C ASN A 97 -9.25 15.16 -7.95
N ALA A 98 -8.15 15.85 -7.65
CA ALA A 98 -6.85 15.60 -8.29
C ALA A 98 -6.33 14.19 -8.01
N LEU A 99 -6.55 13.68 -6.80
CA LEU A 99 -6.22 12.29 -6.45
C LEU A 99 -7.05 11.31 -7.30
N VAL A 100 -8.37 11.50 -7.37
CA VAL A 100 -9.26 10.61 -8.14
C VAL A 100 -8.88 10.60 -9.62
N GLU A 101 -8.63 11.77 -10.22
CA GLU A 101 -8.16 11.87 -11.61
C GLU A 101 -6.85 11.11 -11.82
N LYS A 102 -5.90 11.21 -10.89
CA LYS A 102 -4.63 10.47 -10.96
C LYS A 102 -4.83 8.96 -10.86
N LEU A 103 -5.67 8.50 -9.94
CA LEU A 103 -5.97 7.08 -9.76
C LEU A 103 -6.64 6.50 -11.01
N ILE A 104 -7.59 7.22 -11.62
CA ILE A 104 -8.24 6.81 -12.87
C ILE A 104 -7.23 6.76 -14.02
N ALA A 105 -6.38 7.78 -14.16
CA ALA A 105 -5.38 7.85 -15.23
C ALA A 105 -4.29 6.78 -15.15
N GLN A 106 -4.11 6.15 -13.98
CA GLN A 106 -3.09 5.14 -13.70
C GLN A 106 -3.70 3.81 -13.25
N ALA A 107 -4.99 3.59 -13.54
CA ALA A 107 -5.73 2.41 -13.11
C ALA A 107 -5.09 1.10 -13.61
N ASP A 108 -4.43 1.12 -14.76
CA ASP A 108 -3.66 0.00 -15.32
C ASP A 108 -2.51 -0.48 -14.43
N LYS A 109 -2.06 0.35 -13.50
CA LYS A 109 -0.96 0.06 -12.55
C LYS A 109 -1.46 -0.32 -11.16
N ILE A 110 -2.77 -0.26 -10.92
CA ILE A 110 -3.37 -0.37 -9.59
C ILE A 110 -4.29 -1.58 -9.56
N GLN A 111 -4.00 -2.53 -8.65
CA GLN A 111 -4.84 -3.72 -8.48
C GLN A 111 -6.01 -3.51 -7.52
N CYS A 112 -5.89 -2.57 -6.60
CA CYS A 112 -6.95 -2.18 -5.69
C CYS A 112 -6.64 -0.83 -5.05
N VAL A 113 -7.69 -0.10 -4.71
CA VAL A 113 -7.63 1.12 -3.88
C VAL A 113 -8.27 0.81 -2.54
N VAL A 114 -7.58 1.13 -1.45
CA VAL A 114 -8.13 1.06 -0.08
C VAL A 114 -8.51 2.45 0.36
N ALA A 115 -9.80 2.67 0.60
CA ALA A 115 -10.33 3.98 0.95
C ALA A 115 -11.70 3.86 1.61
N GLU A 116 -12.21 5.01 2.07
CA GLU A 116 -13.57 5.18 2.56
C GLU A 116 -14.18 6.45 1.92
N GLY A 117 -15.03 6.23 0.93
CA GLY A 117 -15.75 7.26 0.16
C GLY A 117 -14.88 8.06 -0.82
N ILE A 118 -13.86 7.45 -1.44
CA ILE A 118 -13.01 8.14 -2.44
C ILE A 118 -13.34 7.70 -3.86
N THR A 119 -13.43 6.39 -4.12
CA THR A 119 -13.77 5.85 -5.44
C THR A 119 -14.97 4.89 -5.34
N PRO A 120 -15.76 4.74 -6.41
CA PRO A 120 -16.85 3.75 -6.44
C PRO A 120 -16.35 2.30 -6.27
N GLU A 121 -15.14 2.03 -6.78
CA GLU A 121 -14.44 0.75 -6.67
C GLU A 121 -13.31 0.90 -5.65
N GLU A 122 -13.63 0.67 -4.38
CA GLU A 122 -12.67 0.69 -3.28
C GLU A 122 -12.88 -0.52 -2.35
N VAL A 123 -11.80 -0.94 -1.70
CA VAL A 123 -11.79 -2.03 -0.73
C VAL A 123 -11.72 -1.44 0.67
N ALA A 124 -12.53 -1.98 1.59
CA ALA A 124 -12.46 -1.60 2.99
C ALA A 124 -11.09 -1.96 3.61
N PHE A 125 -10.63 -1.16 4.55
CA PHE A 125 -9.38 -1.45 5.29
C PHE A 125 -9.41 -2.84 5.95
N GLY A 126 -8.33 -3.60 5.80
CA GLY A 126 -8.15 -4.96 6.31
C GLY A 126 -8.71 -6.08 5.42
N HIS A 127 -9.13 -5.74 4.20
CA HIS A 127 -9.80 -6.66 3.27
C HIS A 127 -9.11 -6.81 1.90
N THR A 128 -7.96 -6.16 1.64
CA THR A 128 -7.33 -6.27 0.31
C THR A 128 -6.98 -7.71 -0.09
N GLN A 129 -6.56 -8.51 0.90
CA GLN A 129 -6.20 -9.92 0.73
C GLN A 129 -7.38 -10.88 0.96
N LYS A 130 -8.62 -10.39 0.80
CA LYS A 130 -9.86 -11.17 0.92
C LYS A 130 -10.78 -10.83 -0.27
N PRO A 131 -10.37 -11.13 -1.52
CA PRO A 131 -11.17 -10.80 -2.69
C PRO A 131 -12.54 -11.47 -2.64
N SER A 132 -13.58 -10.70 -2.97
CA SER A 132 -14.93 -11.25 -3.18
C SER A 132 -14.97 -12.06 -4.48
N LEU A 133 -15.98 -12.93 -4.63
CA LEU A 133 -16.24 -13.67 -5.87
C LEU A 133 -16.45 -12.76 -7.09
N THR A 134 -16.77 -11.49 -6.86
CA THR A 134 -16.99 -10.46 -7.89
C THR A 134 -15.76 -9.61 -8.18
N ASP A 135 -14.66 -9.76 -7.43
CA ASP A 135 -13.43 -8.98 -7.58
C ASP A 135 -12.55 -9.58 -8.68
N TYR A 136 -13.07 -9.64 -9.91
CA TYR A 136 -12.33 -10.11 -11.07
C TYR A 136 -11.25 -9.09 -11.46
N ALA A 137 -10.04 -9.57 -11.73
CA ALA A 137 -8.84 -8.76 -11.97
C ALA A 137 -8.98 -7.75 -13.14
N ASP A 138 -9.91 -8.01 -14.06
CA ASP A 138 -10.11 -7.22 -15.28
C ASP A 138 -11.57 -6.70 -15.43
N GLY A 139 -12.42 -6.87 -14.40
CA GLY A 139 -13.86 -6.60 -14.52
C GLY A 139 -14.61 -7.51 -15.51
N VAL A 140 -13.92 -8.49 -16.11
CA VAL A 140 -14.49 -9.49 -17.01
C VAL A 140 -14.92 -10.71 -16.20
N ASP A 141 -16.22 -10.99 -16.22
CA ASP A 141 -16.77 -12.25 -15.70
C ASP A 141 -16.16 -13.41 -16.50
N THR A 142 -15.22 -14.12 -15.87
CA THR A 142 -14.54 -15.29 -16.45
C THR A 142 -15.52 -16.42 -16.79
N VAL A 143 -16.69 -16.48 -16.15
CA VAL A 143 -17.76 -17.43 -16.50
C VAL A 143 -18.44 -16.99 -17.79
N GLU A 144 -18.68 -15.69 -18.00
CA GLU A 144 -19.23 -15.15 -19.25
C GLU A 144 -18.25 -15.36 -20.43
N PHE A 145 -16.93 -15.21 -20.19
CA PHE A 145 -15.91 -15.53 -21.19
C PHE A 145 -15.94 -17.02 -21.60
N LEU A 146 -16.09 -17.94 -20.64
CA LEU A 146 -16.14 -19.37 -20.91
C LEU A 146 -17.46 -19.82 -21.55
N LEU A 147 -18.57 -19.11 -21.30
CA LEU A 147 -19.88 -19.41 -21.87
C LEU A 147 -20.08 -18.82 -23.28
N LYS A 148 -19.19 -17.94 -23.75
CA LYS A 148 -19.09 -17.53 -25.16
C LYS A 148 -18.28 -18.57 -25.95
N THR A 149 -18.84 -19.77 -26.10
CA THR A 149 -18.39 -20.77 -27.09
C THR A 149 -19.43 -20.88 -28.20
#